data_AF-A0A4R1Z1H2-F1
#
_entry.id   AF-A0A4R1Z1H2-F1
#
_cell.length_a   1.000
_cell.length_b   1.000
_cell.length_c   1.000
_cell.angle_alpha   90.00
_cell.angle_beta   90.00
_cell.angle_gamma   90.00
#
_symmetry.space_group_name_H-M   'P 1'
#
loop_
_entity.id
_entity.type
_entity.pdbx_description
1 polymer ?
#
loop_
_entity_poly.entity_id
_entity_poly.type
_entity_poly.pdbx_seq_one_letter_code
_entity_poly.pdbx_strand_id
1 'polypeptide(L)'
;MMGESTVALIGGVLVFCLALWLYILLPASMATDRGRSAVGWVCLTLIFSPFLTIIALLVLGPTVETTLARFREEESAKRMHQ
;
A
#
# COMPACT_ATOMS: atom_id res chain seq x y z
N MET A 1 33.46 20.78 -11.10
CA MET A 1 33.29 19.37 -11.52
C MET A 1 32.87 18.44 -10.39
N MET A 2 33.33 18.58 -9.13
CA MET A 2 32.99 17.61 -8.06
C MET A 2 31.52 17.66 -7.57
N GLY A 3 30.83 18.80 -7.69
CA GLY A 3 29.45 18.97 -7.19
C GLY A 3 28.35 18.35 -8.07
N GLU A 4 28.54 18.32 -9.39
CA GLU A 4 27.51 17.83 -10.33
C GLU A 4 27.26 16.33 -10.18
N SER A 5 28.32 15.55 -10.00
CA SER A 5 28.23 14.10 -9.75
C SER A 5 27.54 13.78 -8.43
N THR A 6 27.76 14.59 -7.38
CA THR A 6 27.09 14.41 -6.09
C THR A 6 25.59 14.68 -6.19
N VAL A 7 25.18 15.74 -6.89
CA VAL A 7 23.76 16.04 -7.11
C VAL A 7 23.08 14.92 -7.90
N ALA A 8 23.73 14.41 -8.95
CA ALA A 8 23.22 13.29 -9.74
C ALA A 8 23.03 12.02 -8.89
N LEU A 9 23.99 11.70 -8.01
CA LEU A 9 23.89 10.54 -7.11
C LEU A 9 22.73 10.68 -6.11
N ILE A 10 22.61 11.85 -5.46
CA ILE A 10 21.52 12.12 -4.52
C ILE A 10 20.16 12.05 -5.23
N GLY A 11 20.06 12.66 -6.41
CA GLY A 11 18.85 12.59 -7.23
C GLY A 11 18.49 11.17 -7.62
N GLY A 12 19.47 10.37 -8.05
CA GLY A 12 19.28 8.96 -8.38
C GLY A 12 18.79 8.13 -7.19
N VAL A 13 19.39 8.31 -6.01
CA VAL A 13 18.96 7.63 -4.77
C VAL A 13 17.53 8.03 -4.39
N LEU A 14 17.18 9.31 -4.46
CA LEU A 14 15.83 9.79 -4.17
C LEU A 14 14.79 9.17 -5.10
N VAL A 15 15.06 9.16 -6.41
CA VAL A 15 14.17 8.53 -7.41
C VAL A 15 14.04 7.04 -7.16
N PHE A 16 15.14 6.36 -6.82
CA PHE A 16 15.12 4.94 -6.49
C PHE A 16 14.30 4.63 -5.23
N CYS A 17 14.50 5.40 -4.15
CA CYS A 17 13.70 5.29 -2.93
C CYS A 17 12.21 5.54 -3.20
N LEU A 18 11.89 6.56 -4.01
CA LEU A 18 10.52 6.86 -4.41
C LEU A 18 9.91 5.71 -5.23
N ALA A 19 10.67 5.13 -6.15
CA ALA A 19 10.23 3.99 -6.93
C ALA A 19 9.94 2.77 -6.04
N LEU A 20 10.84 2.42 -5.11
CA LEU A 20 10.61 1.32 -4.16
C LEU A 20 9.36 1.57 -3.31
N TRP A 21 9.17 2.80 -2.85
CA TRP A 21 8.00 3.15 -2.06
C TRP A 21 6.69 3.01 -2.88
N LEU A 22 6.68 3.53 -4.11
CA LEU A 22 5.51 3.53 -4.98
C LEU A 22 5.14 2.14 -5.50
N TYR A 23 6.13 1.29 -5.80
CA TYR A 23 5.90 -0.03 -6.39
C TYR A 23 5.73 -1.16 -5.36
N ILE A 24 6.23 -0.99 -4.13
CA ILE A 24 6.24 -2.05 -3.12
C ILE A 24 5.43 -1.64 -1.89
N LEU A 25 5.88 -0.60 -1.17
CA LEU A 25 5.31 -0.24 0.13
C LEU A 25 3.86 0.24 0.01
N LEU A 26 3.56 1.07 -0.99
CA LEU A 26 2.23 1.63 -1.17
C LEU A 26 1.19 0.57 -1.59
N PRO A 27 1.42 -0.26 -2.61
CA PRO A 27 0.49 -1.36 -2.95
C PRO A 27 0.36 -2.40 -1.83
N ALA A 28 1.46 -2.72 -1.14
CA ALA A 28 1.43 -3.68 -0.04
C ALA A 28 0.54 -3.20 1.12
N SER A 29 0.76 -1.96 1.59
CA SER A 29 -0.03 -1.38 2.68
C SER A 29 -1.51 -1.26 2.31
N MET A 30 -1.82 -0.76 1.12
CA MET A 30 -3.21 -0.64 0.65
C MET A 30 -3.91 -2.00 0.51
N ALA A 31 -3.19 -3.05 0.13
CA ALA A 31 -3.73 -4.40 0.06
C ALA A 31 -3.99 -4.98 1.45
N THR A 32 -3.04 -4.85 2.38
CA THR A 32 -3.16 -5.34 3.76
C THR A 32 -4.30 -4.66 4.50
N ASP A 33 -4.45 -3.34 4.38
CA ASP A 33 -5.53 -2.58 5.02
C ASP A 33 -6.92 -3.00 4.54
N ARG A 34 -7.00 -3.62 3.36
CA ARG A 34 -8.23 -4.12 2.75
C ARG A 34 -8.46 -5.61 2.99
N GLY A 35 -7.62 -6.29 3.77
CA GLY A 35 -7.72 -7.73 4.04
C GLY A 35 -7.30 -8.60 2.84
N ARG A 36 -6.49 -8.08 1.92
CA ARG A 36 -5.99 -8.80 0.75
C ARG A 36 -4.50 -9.15 0.89
N SER A 37 -4.04 -10.14 0.14
CA SER A 37 -2.62 -10.56 0.15
C SER A 37 -1.70 -9.48 -0.42
N ALA A 38 -0.85 -8.90 0.42
CA ALA A 38 0.13 -7.89 0.02
C ALA A 38 1.05 -8.36 -1.13
N VAL A 39 1.56 -9.59 -1.03
CA VAL A 39 2.50 -10.15 -2.02
C VAL A 39 1.85 -10.25 -3.41
N GLY A 40 0.60 -10.71 -3.48
CA GLY A 40 -0.13 -10.81 -4.75
C GLY A 40 -0.31 -9.46 -5.44
N TRP A 41 -0.63 -8.42 -4.67
CA TRP A 41 -0.83 -7.06 -5.19
C TRP A 41 0.48 -6.34 -5.56
N VAL A 42 1.58 -6.61 -4.85
CA VAL A 42 2.91 -6.13 -5.25
C VAL A 42 3.35 -6.80 -6.55
N CYS A 43 3.15 -8.12 -6.71
CA CYS A 43 3.42 -8.80 -7.98
C CYS A 43 2.61 -8.19 -9.13
N LEU A 44 1.33 -7.88 -8.90
CA LEU A 44 0.48 -7.22 -9.90
C LEU A 44 1.00 -5.83 -10.27
N THR A 45 1.48 -5.08 -9.28
CA THR A 45 2.10 -3.75 -9.48
C THR A 45 3.35 -3.83 -10.35
N LEU A 46 4.19 -4.85 -10.13
CA LEU A 46 5.42 -5.06 -10.90
C LEU A 46 5.15 -5.49 -12.35
N ILE A 47 4.07 -6.25 -12.60
CA ILE A 47 3.71 -6.73 -13.94
C ILE A 47 3.03 -5.63 -14.78
N PHE A 48 2.11 -4.87 -14.17
CA PHE A 48 1.31 -3.88 -14.88
C PHE A 48 1.81 -2.46 -14.66
N SER A 49 1.42 -1.86 -13.54
CA SER A 49 1.76 -0.50 -13.15
C SER A 49 1.23 -0.24 -11.73
N PRO A 50 1.91 0.58 -10.92
CA PRO A 50 1.41 0.99 -9.61
C PRO A 50 0.09 1.74 -9.74
N PHE A 51 -0.10 2.55 -10.77
CA PHE A 51 -1.34 3.30 -10.97
C PHE A 51 -2.54 2.39 -11.22
N LEU A 52 -2.38 1.36 -12.08
CA LEU A 52 -3.43 0.37 -12.31
C LEU A 52 -3.76 -0.40 -11.04
N THR A 53 -2.75 -0.75 -10.25
CA THR A 53 -2.95 -1.47 -9.00
C THR A 53 -3.66 -0.63 -7.96
N ILE A 54 -3.31 0.66 -7.82
CA ILE A 54 -3.99 1.60 -6.94
C ILE A 54 -5.46 1.72 -7.33
N ILE A 55 -5.75 1.92 -8.63
CA ILE A 55 -7.14 2.01 -9.12
C ILE A 55 -7.90 0.72 -8.82
N ALA A 56 -7.32 -0.45 -9.08
CA ALA A 56 -7.93 -1.73 -8.78
C ALA A 56 -8.22 -1.89 -7.28
N LEU A 57 -7.27 -1.56 -6.39
CA LEU A 57 -7.47 -1.60 -4.95
C LEU A 57 -8.56 -0.63 -4.47
N LEU A 58 -8.65 0.56 -5.07
CA LEU A 58 -9.70 1.54 -4.77
C LEU A 58 -11.07 1.03 -5.18
N VAL A 59 -11.20 0.45 -6.38
CA VAL A 59 -12.47 -0.08 -6.91
C VAL A 59 -12.92 -1.34 -6.16
N LEU A 60 -12.00 -2.24 -5.78
CA LEU A 60 -12.36 -3.50 -5.12
C LEU A 60 -12.82 -3.33 -3.67
N GLY A 61 -12.60 -2.16 -3.05
CA GLY A 61 -13.03 -1.91 -1.67
C GLY A 61 -12.37 -2.83 -0.62
N PRO A 62 -12.72 -2.66 0.68
CA PRO A 62 -12.34 -3.61 1.74
C PRO A 62 -13.11 -4.92 1.60
N THR A 63 -12.53 -6.04 2.08
CA THR A 63 -13.25 -7.32 2.07
C THR A 63 -14.35 -7.40 3.15
N VAL A 64 -15.26 -8.37 2.97
CA VAL A 64 -16.37 -8.62 3.90
C VAL A 64 -15.85 -8.97 5.28
N GLU A 65 -14.80 -9.79 5.38
CA GLU A 65 -14.19 -10.21 6.65
C GLU A 65 -13.66 -9.01 7.43
N THR A 66 -12.99 -8.09 6.73
CA THR A 66 -12.45 -6.86 7.32
C THR A 66 -13.59 -5.95 7.81
N THR A 67 -14.70 -5.91 7.07
CA THR A 67 -15.88 -5.12 7.42
C THR A 67 -16.60 -5.72 8.64
N LEU A 68 -16.73 -7.05 8.68
CA LEU A 68 -17.35 -7.77 9.80
C LEU A 68 -16.51 -7.69 11.08
N ALA A 69 -15.19 -7.75 10.97
CA ALA A 69 -14.27 -7.56 12.10
C ALA A 69 -14.50 -6.21 12.79
N ARG A 70 -14.64 -5.13 12.01
CA ARG A 70 -14.94 -3.79 12.53
C ARG A 70 -16.28 -3.74 13.27
N PHE A 71 -17.34 -4.31 12.71
CA PHE A 71 -18.63 -4.38 13.39
C PHE A 71 -18.56 -5.20 14.69
N ARG A 72 -17.80 -6.30 14.72
CA ARG A 72 -17.61 -7.11 15.93
C ARG A 72 -16.83 -6.34 17.01
N GLU A 73 -15.82 -5.57 16.64
CA GLU A 73 -15.08 -4.70 17.56
C GLU A 73 -15.98 -3.61 18.14
N GLU A 74 -16.80 -2.97 17.31
CA GLU A 74 -17.78 -1.98 17.74
C GLU A 74 -18.82 -2.58 18.71
N GLU A 75 -19.32 -3.80 18.45
CA GLU A 75 -20.22 -4.49 19.36
C GLU A 75 -19.54 -4.87 20.69
N SER A 76 -18.28 -5.32 20.63
CA SER A 76 -17.51 -5.69 21.82
C SER A 76 -17.22 -4.48 22.71
N ALA A 77 -16.87 -3.34 22.08
CA ALA A 77 -16.65 -2.08 22.78
C ALA A 77 -17.94 -1.56 23.44
N LYS A 78 -19.08 -1.62 22.74
CA LYS A 78 -20.38 -1.24 23.32
C LYS A 78 -20.76 -2.09 24.53
N ARG A 79 -20.51 -3.41 24.47
CA ARG A 79 -20.78 -4.34 25.57
C ARG A 79 -19.89 -4.12 26.80
N MET A 80 -18.68 -3.58 26.64
CA MET A 80 -17.80 -3.26 27.76
C MET A 80 -18.19 -1.97 28.50
N HIS A 81 -18.87 -1.05 27.81
CA HIS A 81 -19.30 0.23 28.38
C HIS A 81 -20.73 0.20 28.96
N GLN A 82 -21.39 -0.96 28.91
CA GLN A 82 -22.73 -1.20 29.46
C GLN A 82 -22.64 -2.04 30.73
#